data_AF-A0A3A8ZXC4-F1
#
_entry.id   AF-A0A3A8ZXC4-F1
#
_cell.length_a   1.000
_cell.length_b   1.000
_cell.length_c   1.000
_cell.angle_alpha   90.00
_cell.angle_beta   90.00
_cell.angle_gamma   90.00
#
_symmetry.space_group_name_H-M   'P 1'
#
loop_
_entity.id
_entity.type
_entity.pdbx_description
1 polymer ?
#
loop_
_entity_poly.entity_id
_entity_poly.type
_entity_poly.pdbx_seq_one_letter_code
_entity_poly.pdbx_strand_id
1 'polypeptide(L)'
;MDYVIKNYKNLYIRLNKNGTPVTCAEHEKTLFEQSKAKNIFDSLPKTLKRLNFKVEPILDVGQNKLNSSEDRKTIKNENYIIPDQITQWIEKFGICDDILKEAQKRKEELVRLLSDADKEFSNMVHKVELEEKIDMYGAWEERNKWRKNRRKRREIKDELLIISNVLKMDFRNLDRSTIDKVVRGLAKRKFTYRVVEEEETENVV
;
A
#
# COMPACT_ATOMS: atom_id res chain seq x y z
N MET A 1 -23.17 30.97 25.15
CA MET A 1 -23.04 30.14 23.94
C MET A 1 -21.70 30.43 23.33
N ASP A 2 -20.91 29.39 23.10
CA ASP A 2 -19.56 29.51 22.58
C ASP A 2 -19.58 29.48 21.06
N TYR A 3 -18.73 30.29 20.44
CA TYR A 3 -18.63 30.45 18.99
C TYR A 3 -17.20 30.18 18.54
N VAL A 4 -17.06 29.65 17.33
CA VAL A 4 -15.78 29.48 16.64
C VAL A 4 -15.79 30.19 15.31
N ILE A 5 -14.60 30.61 14.87
CA ILE A 5 -14.39 31.17 13.54
C ILE A 5 -13.72 30.09 12.69
N LYS A 6 -14.44 29.54 11.71
CA LYS A 6 -13.97 28.40 10.90
C LYS A 6 -14.12 28.66 9.40
N ASN A 7 -13.34 27.94 8.62
CA ASN A 7 -13.38 27.96 7.15
C ASN A 7 -13.87 26.61 6.59
N TYR A 8 -14.31 26.58 5.32
CA TYR A 8 -14.73 25.38 4.59
C TYR A 8 -13.64 24.30 4.46
N LYS A 9 -12.37 24.65 4.73
CA LYS A 9 -11.23 23.72 4.76
C LYS A 9 -10.86 23.21 6.17
N ASN A 10 -11.76 23.31 7.16
CA ASN A 10 -11.51 22.92 8.56
C ASN A 10 -10.31 23.63 9.20
N LEU A 11 -10.08 24.90 8.83
CA LEU A 11 -9.14 25.79 9.50
C LEU A 11 -9.90 26.65 10.51
N TYR A 12 -9.33 26.79 11.72
CA TYR A 12 -9.92 27.55 12.83
C TYR A 12 -9.05 28.75 13.16
N ILE A 13 -9.59 29.73 13.88
CA ILE A 13 -8.84 30.88 14.38
C ILE A 13 -8.64 30.77 15.89
N ARG A 14 -7.41 31.01 16.33
CA ARG A 14 -7.02 31.18 17.73
C ARG A 14 -6.28 32.51 17.91
N LEU A 15 -6.36 33.10 19.11
CA LEU A 15 -5.52 34.22 19.49
C LEU A 15 -4.17 33.72 20.04
N ASN A 16 -3.06 34.30 19.57
CA ASN A 16 -1.74 34.08 20.16
C ASN A 16 -1.58 34.84 21.48
N LYS A 17 -0.45 34.61 22.18
CA LYS A 17 -0.11 35.29 23.45
C LYS A 17 -0.17 36.82 23.37
N ASN A 18 0.01 37.38 22.17
CA ASN A 18 -0.03 38.82 21.89
C ASN A 18 -1.42 39.32 21.43
N GLY A 19 -2.47 38.48 21.52
CA GLY A 19 -3.83 38.85 21.12
C GLY A 19 -4.09 38.92 19.61
N THR A 20 -3.15 38.46 18.78
CA THR A 20 -3.31 38.45 17.32
C THR A 20 -3.99 37.17 16.81
N PRO A 21 -4.93 37.25 15.85
CA PRO A 21 -5.62 36.08 15.29
C PRO A 21 -4.72 35.31 14.33
N VAL A 22 -4.55 34.02 14.58
CA VAL A 22 -3.75 33.07 13.78
C VAL A 22 -4.56 31.81 13.49
N THR A 23 -4.28 31.17 12.35
CA THR A 23 -4.94 29.93 11.94
C THR A 23 -4.39 28.73 12.70
N CYS A 24 -5.26 27.84 13.16
CA CYS A 24 -4.91 26.62 13.88
C CYS A 24 -5.76 25.42 13.41
N ALA A 25 -5.33 24.22 13.82
CA ALA A 25 -6.09 22.98 13.65
C ALA A 25 -7.23 22.89 14.69
N GLU A 26 -8.15 21.95 14.49
CA GLU A 26 -9.36 21.82 15.31
C GLU A 26 -9.08 21.62 16.81
N HIS A 27 -8.06 20.85 17.16
CA HIS A 27 -7.73 20.54 18.56
C HIS A 27 -7.17 21.75 19.33
N GLU A 28 -6.74 22.81 18.64
CA GLU A 28 -6.26 24.04 19.26
C GLU A 28 -7.26 25.21 19.14
N LYS A 29 -8.50 24.94 18.73
CA LYS A 29 -9.48 26.00 18.49
C LYS A 29 -9.79 26.75 19.78
N THR A 30 -9.93 28.07 19.67
CA THR A 30 -10.36 28.91 20.79
C THR A 30 -11.85 29.15 20.72
N LEU A 31 -12.50 29.03 21.88
CA LEU A 31 -13.91 29.33 22.05
C LEU A 31 -14.07 30.82 22.38
N PHE A 32 -14.97 31.48 21.69
CA PHE A 32 -15.25 32.90 21.88
C PHE A 32 -16.71 33.12 22.23
N GLU A 33 -16.98 34.14 23.03
CA GLU A 33 -18.32 34.71 23.13
C GLU A 33 -18.74 35.31 21.76
N GLN A 34 -20.04 35.28 21.44
CA GLN A 34 -20.57 35.73 20.15
C GLN A 34 -20.08 37.12 19.71
N SER A 35 -20.18 38.09 20.64
CA SER A 35 -19.76 39.48 20.44
C SER A 35 -18.26 39.56 20.10
N LYS A 36 -17.45 38.82 20.85
CA LYS A 36 -16.00 38.72 20.66
C LYS A 36 -15.63 38.03 19.34
N ALA A 37 -16.33 36.96 18.98
CA ALA A 37 -16.12 36.23 17.72
C ALA A 37 -16.37 37.14 16.50
N LYS A 38 -17.45 37.93 16.54
CA LYS A 38 -17.80 38.87 15.47
C LYS A 38 -16.77 40.00 15.36
N ASN A 39 -16.36 40.58 16.49
CA ASN A 39 -15.33 41.62 16.51
C ASN A 39 -13.99 41.12 15.95
N ILE A 40 -13.59 39.90 16.29
CA ILE A 40 -12.37 39.28 15.76
C ILE A 40 -12.51 39.01 14.26
N PHE A 41 -13.66 38.49 13.81
CA PHE A 41 -13.94 38.24 12.40
C PHE A 41 -13.86 39.52 11.55
N ASP A 42 -14.46 40.61 12.03
CA ASP A 42 -14.46 41.90 11.32
C ASP A 42 -13.08 42.55 11.29
N SER A 43 -12.25 42.32 12.32
CA SER A 43 -10.88 42.83 12.44
C SER A 43 -9.79 41.92 11.86
N LEU A 44 -10.16 40.84 11.15
CA LEU A 44 -9.17 39.92 10.56
C LEU A 44 -8.24 40.63 9.56
N PRO A 45 -6.93 40.30 9.56
CA PRO A 45 -5.99 40.74 8.53
C PRO A 45 -6.47 40.39 7.12
N LYS A 46 -6.16 41.25 6.13
CA LYS A 46 -6.58 41.07 4.72
C LYS A 46 -6.24 39.67 4.17
N THR A 47 -5.12 39.10 4.59
CA THR A 47 -4.67 37.75 4.22
C THR A 47 -5.63 36.67 4.70
N LEU A 48 -6.14 36.79 5.94
CA LEU A 48 -7.10 35.85 6.52
C LEU A 48 -8.51 36.07 6.00
N LYS A 49 -8.92 37.30 5.72
CA LYS A 49 -10.23 37.59 5.10
C LYS A 49 -10.41 36.89 3.75
N ARG A 50 -9.34 36.77 2.96
CA ARG A 50 -9.34 36.04 1.68
C ARG A 50 -9.65 34.54 1.83
N LEU A 51 -9.48 33.98 3.02
CA LEU A 51 -9.73 32.57 3.27
C LEU A 51 -11.22 32.27 3.56
N ASN A 52 -12.16 33.22 3.50
CA ASN A 52 -13.61 32.97 3.64
C ASN A 52 -14.04 32.30 4.96
N PHE A 53 -13.51 32.78 6.08
CA PHE A 53 -13.96 32.35 7.40
C PHE A 53 -15.43 32.74 7.67
N LYS A 54 -16.08 32.03 8.60
CA LYS A 54 -17.42 32.32 9.12
C LYS A 54 -17.46 32.11 10.62
N VAL A 55 -18.29 32.89 11.31
CA VAL A 55 -18.57 32.74 12.75
C VAL A 55 -19.71 31.74 12.89
N GLU A 56 -19.48 30.65 13.63
CA GLU A 56 -20.48 29.61 13.85
C GLU A 56 -20.65 29.33 15.35
N PRO A 57 -21.90 29.18 15.85
CA PRO A 57 -22.16 28.74 17.21
C PRO A 57 -21.77 27.28 17.39
N ILE A 58 -21.17 26.96 18.53
CA ILE A 58 -21.04 25.59 19.00
C ILE A 58 -22.29 25.29 19.80
N LEU A 59 -23.07 24.33 19.30
CA LEU A 59 -24.12 23.71 20.07
C LEU A 59 -23.45 22.81 21.11
N ASP A 60 -23.53 23.20 22.38
CA ASP A 60 -23.04 22.42 23.53
C ASP A 60 -24.04 21.31 23.90
N VAL A 61 -24.58 20.65 22.88
CA VAL A 61 -25.35 19.41 22.96
C VAL A 61 -24.42 18.38 22.36
N GLY A 62 -24.05 17.38 23.15
CA GLY A 62 -22.92 16.49 22.91
C GLY A 62 -22.67 16.14 21.45
N GLN A 63 -21.39 15.97 21.11
CA GLN A 63 -20.90 15.44 19.84
C GLN A 63 -21.34 13.99 19.54
N ASN A 64 -22.51 13.59 20.03
CA ASN A 64 -23.23 12.38 19.70
C ASN A 64 -24.55 12.82 19.04
N LYS A 65 -24.77 12.44 17.78
CA LYS A 65 -26.03 12.58 16.97
C LYS A 65 -26.12 13.72 15.94
N LEU A 66 -25.06 13.93 15.16
CA LEU A 66 -25.22 14.31 13.73
C LEU A 66 -24.40 13.43 12.77
N ASN A 67 -23.88 12.32 13.30
CA ASN A 67 -23.64 11.08 12.57
C ASN A 67 -24.47 10.00 13.28
N SER A 68 -25.79 9.98 13.13
CA SER A 68 -26.59 8.80 13.51
C SER A 68 -26.35 7.67 12.51
N SER A 69 -25.12 7.15 12.51
CA SER A 69 -24.83 5.81 12.00
C SER A 69 -25.37 4.71 12.93
N GLU A 70 -26.04 5.07 14.04
CA GLU A 70 -26.52 4.13 15.03
C GLU A 70 -27.83 3.41 14.64
N ASP A 71 -28.60 3.90 13.66
CA ASP A 71 -29.86 3.25 13.25
C ASP A 71 -29.85 2.68 11.83
N ARG A 72 -28.68 2.52 11.20
CA ARG A 72 -28.62 1.67 10.01
C ARG A 72 -28.69 0.22 10.47
N LYS A 73 -29.90 -0.35 10.42
CA LYS A 73 -30.12 -1.79 10.60
C LYS A 73 -29.00 -2.53 9.87
N THR A 74 -28.23 -3.33 10.61
CA THR A 74 -27.11 -4.07 10.04
C THR A 74 -27.40 -5.54 10.26
N ILE A 75 -27.64 -6.27 9.18
CA ILE A 75 -27.81 -7.72 9.24
C ILE A 75 -26.45 -8.39 9.11
N LYS A 76 -26.20 -9.36 9.98
CA LYS A 76 -25.00 -10.23 9.93
C LYS A 76 -25.40 -11.55 9.30
N ASN A 77 -24.50 -12.12 8.52
CA ASN A 77 -24.68 -13.45 7.98
C ASN A 77 -24.15 -14.47 9.01
N GLU A 78 -25.05 -15.17 9.71
CA GLU A 78 -24.65 -16.08 10.81
C GLU A 78 -24.45 -17.53 10.35
N ASN A 79 -25.13 -17.95 9.28
CA ASN A 79 -25.18 -19.35 8.83
C ASN A 79 -24.59 -19.61 7.44
N TYR A 80 -23.78 -18.68 6.91
CA TYR A 80 -23.18 -18.88 5.59
C TYR A 80 -22.02 -19.88 5.66
N ILE A 81 -22.22 -21.01 4.98
CA ILE A 81 -21.19 -22.01 4.74
C ILE A 81 -20.45 -21.62 3.46
N ILE A 82 -19.13 -21.50 3.54
CA ILE A 82 -18.28 -21.18 2.40
C ILE A 82 -18.28 -22.38 1.44
N PRO A 83 -18.70 -22.22 0.17
CA PRO A 83 -18.68 -23.29 -0.81
C PRO A 83 -17.25 -23.81 -1.07
N ASP A 84 -17.14 -25.11 -1.34
CA ASP A 84 -15.86 -25.76 -1.65
C ASP A 84 -15.16 -25.17 -2.88
N GLN A 85 -15.93 -24.65 -3.83
CA GLN A 85 -15.38 -23.96 -5.01
C GLN A 85 -14.57 -22.72 -4.62
N ILE A 86 -14.91 -22.05 -3.52
CA ILE A 86 -14.22 -20.86 -3.04
C ILE A 86 -12.96 -21.25 -2.25
N THR A 87 -13.01 -22.33 -1.46
CA THR A 87 -11.84 -22.83 -0.73
C THR A 87 -10.77 -23.40 -1.67
N GLN A 88 -11.17 -24.01 -2.79
CA GLN A 88 -10.24 -24.48 -3.83
C GLN A 88 -9.31 -23.38 -4.37
N TRP A 89 -9.75 -22.11 -4.40
CA TRP A 89 -8.90 -21.01 -4.84
C TRP A 89 -7.74 -20.73 -3.87
N ILE A 90 -7.89 -21.03 -2.58
CA ILE A 90 -6.81 -20.92 -1.58
C ILE A 90 -5.67 -21.89 -1.93
N GLU A 91 -6.00 -23.09 -2.37
CA GLU A 91 -5.00 -24.08 -2.77
C GLU A 91 -4.33 -23.69 -4.09
N LYS A 92 -5.12 -23.37 -5.12
CA LYS A 92 -4.62 -23.00 -6.45
C LYS A 92 -3.64 -21.84 -6.39
N PHE A 93 -4.01 -20.75 -5.72
CA PHE A 93 -3.13 -19.59 -5.59
C PHE A 93 -2.00 -19.82 -4.58
N GLY A 94 -2.19 -20.68 -3.57
CA GLY A 94 -1.12 -21.13 -2.69
C GLY A 94 0.00 -21.85 -3.46
N ILE A 95 -0.33 -22.69 -4.44
CA ILE A 95 0.65 -23.33 -5.32
C ILE A 95 1.44 -22.28 -6.11
N CYS A 96 0.78 -21.23 -6.61
CA CYS A 96 1.47 -20.14 -7.29
C CYS A 96 2.47 -19.42 -6.37
N ASP A 97 2.09 -19.11 -5.12
CA ASP A 97 2.98 -18.51 -4.12
C ASP A 97 4.21 -19.41 -3.84
N ASP A 98 4.00 -20.71 -3.66
CA ASP A 98 5.08 -21.68 -3.44
C ASP A 98 6.05 -21.74 -4.64
N ILE A 99 5.53 -21.75 -5.88
CA ILE A 99 6.33 -21.70 -7.11
C ILE A 99 7.14 -20.40 -7.20
N LEU A 100 6.56 -19.26 -6.82
CA LEU A 100 7.27 -17.97 -6.84
C LEU A 100 8.41 -17.94 -5.82
N LYS A 101 8.19 -18.50 -4.63
CA LYS A 101 9.23 -18.66 -3.60
C LYS A 101 10.34 -19.58 -4.07
N GLU A 102 9.99 -20.69 -4.73
CA GLU A 102 10.97 -21.60 -5.33
C GLU A 102 11.81 -20.88 -6.40
N ALA A 103 11.16 -20.16 -7.31
CA ALA A 103 11.84 -19.38 -8.35
C ALA A 103 12.79 -18.33 -7.76
N GLN A 104 12.38 -17.65 -6.68
CA GLN A 104 13.22 -16.69 -5.96
C GLN A 104 14.45 -17.36 -5.36
N LYS A 105 14.28 -18.50 -4.68
CA LYS A 105 15.40 -19.29 -4.13
C LYS A 105 16.33 -19.77 -5.24
N ARG A 106 15.77 -20.29 -6.34
CA ARG A 106 16.54 -20.76 -7.49
C ARG A 106 17.35 -19.63 -8.13
N LYS A 107 16.80 -18.43 -8.21
CA LYS A 107 17.53 -17.23 -8.69
C LYS A 107 18.77 -16.95 -7.83
N GLU A 108 18.65 -17.02 -6.50
CA GLU A 108 19.78 -16.79 -5.59
C GLU A 108 20.88 -17.86 -5.77
N GLU A 109 20.48 -19.12 -5.94
CA GLU A 109 21.40 -20.22 -6.26
C GLU A 109 22.13 -19.99 -7.60
N LEU A 110 21.39 -19.60 -8.65
CA LEU A 110 21.96 -19.32 -9.97
C LEU A 110 22.95 -18.15 -9.95
N VAL A 111 22.70 -17.11 -9.15
CA VAL A 111 23.65 -16.00 -8.95
C VAL A 111 24.95 -16.49 -8.31
N ARG A 112 24.87 -17.39 -7.32
CA ARG A 112 26.07 -18.01 -6.73
C ARG A 112 26.83 -18.86 -7.74
N LEU A 113 26.13 -19.74 -8.47
CA LEU A 113 26.72 -20.59 -9.51
C LEU A 113 27.36 -19.77 -10.63
N LEU A 114 26.76 -18.63 -10.99
CA LEU A 114 27.32 -17.70 -11.97
C LEU A 114 28.63 -17.08 -11.48
N SER A 115 28.66 -16.64 -10.22
CA SER A 115 29.88 -16.11 -9.60
C SER A 115 30.99 -17.16 -9.57
N ASP A 116 30.67 -18.40 -9.20
CA ASP A 116 31.65 -19.49 -9.16
C ASP A 116 32.16 -19.84 -10.56
N ALA A 117 31.28 -19.85 -11.58
CA ALA A 117 31.70 -20.04 -12.97
C ALA A 117 32.64 -18.92 -13.46
N ASP A 118 32.43 -17.67 -13.02
CA ASP A 118 33.30 -16.54 -13.35
C ASP A 118 34.65 -16.61 -12.60
N LYS A 119 34.67 -17.06 -11.33
CA LYS A 119 35.92 -17.34 -10.58
C LYS A 119 36.71 -18.48 -11.22
N GLU A 120 36.05 -19.58 -11.57
CA GLU A 120 36.66 -20.70 -12.31
C GLU A 120 37.32 -20.20 -13.59
N PHE A 121 36.66 -19.32 -14.33
CA PHE A 121 37.21 -18.74 -15.55
C PHE A 121 38.42 -17.84 -15.27
N SER A 122 38.38 -17.01 -14.21
CA SER A 122 39.54 -16.21 -13.79
C SER A 122 40.75 -17.09 -13.48
N ASN A 123 40.54 -18.20 -12.77
CA ASN A 123 41.61 -19.16 -12.47
C ASN A 123 42.19 -19.77 -13.76
N MET A 124 41.35 -20.10 -14.74
CA MET A 124 41.81 -20.59 -16.04
C MET A 124 42.65 -19.56 -16.80
N VAL A 125 42.27 -18.28 -16.73
CA VAL A 125 43.04 -17.18 -17.33
C VAL A 125 44.40 -17.04 -16.66
N HIS A 126 44.44 -16.99 -15.33
CA HIS A 126 45.71 -16.90 -14.59
C HIS A 126 46.60 -18.13 -14.80
N LYS A 127 46.01 -19.32 -14.93
CA LYS A 127 46.76 -20.53 -15.26
C LYS A 127 47.51 -20.36 -16.60
N VAL A 128 46.82 -19.88 -17.63
CA VAL A 128 47.42 -19.63 -18.95
C VAL A 128 48.44 -18.49 -18.93
N GLU A 129 48.23 -17.48 -18.08
CA GLU A 129 49.18 -16.37 -17.90
C GLU A 129 50.50 -16.82 -17.24
N LEU A 130 50.42 -17.72 -16.26
CA LEU A 130 51.58 -18.15 -15.46
C LEU A 130 52.33 -19.36 -16.02
N GLU A 131 51.70 -20.17 -16.90
CA GLU A 131 52.36 -21.30 -17.54
C GLU A 131 53.28 -20.83 -18.69
N GLU A 132 54.60 -21.03 -18.55
CA GLU A 132 55.59 -20.56 -19.55
C GLU A 132 55.55 -21.32 -20.88
N LYS A 133 55.19 -22.61 -20.87
CA LYS A 133 55.18 -23.47 -22.07
C LYS A 133 54.03 -24.46 -22.00
N ILE A 134 53.25 -24.51 -23.08
CA ILE A 134 52.17 -25.47 -23.27
C ILE A 134 52.41 -26.25 -24.56
N ASP A 135 52.19 -27.56 -24.55
CA ASP A 135 52.22 -28.38 -25.75
C ASP A 135 50.89 -28.25 -26.52
N MET A 136 50.87 -28.72 -27.77
CA MET A 136 49.68 -28.58 -28.63
C MET A 136 48.46 -29.34 -28.06
N TYR A 137 48.69 -30.46 -27.38
CA TYR A 137 47.62 -31.23 -26.74
C TYR A 137 47.06 -30.51 -25.50
N GLY A 138 47.92 -29.98 -24.63
CA GLY A 138 47.54 -29.18 -23.47
C GLY A 138 46.77 -27.91 -23.86
N ALA A 139 47.20 -27.23 -24.94
CA ALA A 139 46.45 -26.10 -25.50
C ALA A 139 45.03 -26.51 -25.95
N TRP A 140 44.88 -27.66 -26.61
CA TRP A 140 43.57 -28.18 -27.02
C TRP A 140 42.68 -28.52 -25.82
N GLU A 141 43.26 -29.13 -24.79
CA GLU A 141 42.54 -29.49 -23.57
C GLU A 141 42.06 -28.24 -22.81
N GLU A 142 42.93 -27.25 -22.61
CA GLU A 142 42.58 -25.97 -21.97
C GLU A 142 41.48 -25.23 -22.74
N ARG A 143 41.58 -25.15 -24.08
CA ARG A 143 40.52 -24.58 -24.92
C ARG A 143 39.17 -25.27 -24.67
N ASN A 144 39.15 -26.60 -24.55
CA ASN A 144 37.91 -27.34 -24.30
C ASN A 144 37.37 -27.09 -22.88
N LYS A 145 38.24 -26.96 -21.87
CA LYS A 145 37.86 -26.56 -20.51
C LYS A 145 37.21 -25.17 -20.51
N TRP A 146 37.83 -24.20 -21.19
CA TRP A 146 37.29 -22.85 -21.35
C TRP A 146 35.92 -22.89 -22.02
N ARG A 147 35.80 -23.61 -23.13
CA ARG A 147 34.52 -23.77 -23.85
C ARG A 147 33.44 -24.38 -22.95
N LYS A 148 33.77 -25.39 -22.14
CA LYS A 148 32.85 -26.03 -21.20
C LYS A 148 32.38 -25.05 -20.12
N ASN A 149 33.30 -24.30 -19.51
CA ASN A 149 32.95 -23.26 -18.54
C ASN A 149 32.06 -22.17 -19.16
N ARG A 150 32.39 -21.68 -20.37
CA ARG A 150 31.57 -20.67 -21.07
C ARG A 150 30.17 -21.18 -21.42
N ARG A 151 30.01 -22.47 -21.73
CA ARG A 151 28.70 -23.10 -21.95
C ARG A 151 27.89 -23.22 -20.66
N LYS A 152 28.48 -23.76 -19.59
CA LYS A 152 27.89 -23.81 -18.24
C LYS A 152 27.39 -22.43 -17.80
N ARG A 153 28.22 -21.40 -17.99
CA ARG A 153 27.84 -20.01 -17.68
C ARG A 153 26.66 -19.53 -18.51
N ARG A 154 26.58 -19.90 -19.79
CA ARG A 154 25.49 -19.51 -20.68
C ARG A 154 24.17 -20.16 -20.24
N GLU A 155 24.18 -21.46 -19.95
CA GLU A 155 23.03 -22.19 -19.41
C GLU A 155 22.50 -21.52 -18.13
N ILE A 156 23.39 -21.16 -17.20
CA ILE A 156 23.01 -20.44 -15.97
C ILE A 156 22.38 -19.08 -16.29
N LYS A 157 22.94 -18.31 -17.24
CA LYS A 157 22.39 -17.00 -17.62
C LYS A 157 21.06 -17.10 -18.35
N ASP A 158 20.88 -18.13 -19.17
CA ASP A 158 19.64 -18.37 -19.91
C ASP A 158 18.51 -18.72 -18.92
N GLU A 159 18.78 -19.59 -17.95
CA GLU A 159 17.83 -19.90 -16.86
C GLU A 159 17.54 -18.66 -16.00
N LEU A 160 18.58 -17.92 -15.62
CA LEU A 160 18.43 -16.69 -14.82
C LEU A 160 17.59 -15.63 -15.55
N LEU A 161 17.71 -15.52 -16.88
CA LEU A 161 16.92 -14.62 -17.70
C LEU A 161 15.43 -14.97 -17.63
N ILE A 162 15.09 -16.24 -17.78
CA ILE A 162 13.71 -16.74 -17.71
C ILE A 162 13.13 -16.46 -16.32
N ILE A 163 13.82 -16.89 -15.26
CA ILE A 163 13.36 -16.71 -13.87
C ILE A 163 13.23 -15.23 -13.52
N SER A 164 14.19 -14.40 -13.93
CA SER A 164 14.13 -12.96 -13.66
C SER A 164 13.00 -12.27 -14.39
N ASN A 165 12.63 -12.73 -15.59
CA ASN A 165 11.48 -12.20 -16.32
C ASN A 165 10.16 -12.59 -15.64
N VAL A 166 10.03 -13.84 -15.20
CA VAL A 166 8.85 -14.31 -14.44
C VAL A 166 8.72 -13.50 -13.16
N LEU A 167 9.77 -13.40 -12.34
CA LEU A 167 9.72 -12.67 -11.06
C LEU A 167 9.50 -11.15 -11.20
N LYS A 168 9.72 -10.58 -12.39
CA LYS A 168 9.38 -9.17 -12.69
C LYS A 168 7.89 -8.98 -13.00
N MET A 169 7.16 -10.04 -13.31
CA MET A 169 5.72 -9.96 -13.54
C MET A 169 5.01 -9.61 -12.24
N ASP A 170 3.89 -8.88 -12.35
CA ASP A 170 3.20 -8.34 -11.19
C ASP A 170 2.28 -9.39 -10.56
N PHE A 171 2.74 -10.02 -9.48
CA PHE A 171 2.07 -11.10 -8.75
C PHE A 171 1.56 -10.65 -7.37
N ARG A 172 1.11 -9.40 -7.23
CA ARG A 172 0.78 -8.84 -5.91
C ARG A 172 -0.26 -9.69 -5.17
N ASN A 173 0.02 -9.95 -3.89
CA ASN A 173 -0.91 -10.51 -2.91
C ASN A 173 -1.40 -11.95 -3.19
N LEU A 174 -0.60 -12.77 -3.90
CA LEU A 174 -0.88 -14.20 -4.06
C LEU A 174 -0.67 -15.03 -2.78
N ASP A 175 -0.29 -14.39 -1.68
CA ASP A 175 -0.08 -15.05 -0.39
C ASP A 175 -1.32 -15.82 0.06
N ARG A 176 -1.13 -17.10 0.38
CA ARG A 176 -2.18 -17.98 0.91
C ARG A 176 -2.90 -17.36 2.11
N SER A 177 -2.17 -16.67 2.98
CA SER A 177 -2.73 -16.02 4.18
C SER A 177 -3.66 -14.84 3.84
N THR A 178 -3.38 -14.11 2.76
CA THR A 178 -4.18 -12.97 2.33
C THR A 178 -5.49 -13.46 1.72
N ILE A 179 -5.42 -14.52 0.91
CA ILE A 179 -6.59 -15.14 0.28
C ILE A 179 -7.48 -15.81 1.33
N ASP A 180 -6.90 -16.55 2.28
CA ASP A 180 -7.64 -17.15 3.40
C ASP A 180 -8.38 -16.10 4.24
N LYS A 181 -7.76 -14.95 4.53
CA LYS A 181 -8.43 -13.83 5.22
C LYS A 181 -9.65 -13.32 4.46
N VAL A 182 -9.54 -13.14 3.13
CA VAL A 182 -10.65 -12.69 2.29
C VAL A 182 -11.77 -13.72 2.30
N VAL A 183 -11.44 -15.01 2.14
CA VAL A 183 -12.41 -16.10 2.15
C VAL A 183 -13.13 -16.21 3.49
N ARG A 184 -12.42 -16.15 4.62
CA ARG A 184 -13.03 -16.09 5.97
C ARG A 184 -13.88 -14.83 6.18
N GLY A 185 -13.52 -13.73 5.53
CA GLY A 185 -14.29 -12.49 5.54
C GLY A 185 -15.68 -12.64 4.90
N LEU A 186 -15.87 -13.56 3.96
CA LEU A 186 -17.16 -13.83 3.32
C LEU A 186 -18.22 -14.28 4.33
N ALA A 187 -17.83 -15.15 5.27
CA ALA A 187 -18.71 -15.61 6.34
C ALA A 187 -19.10 -14.50 7.31
N LYS A 188 -18.26 -13.47 7.48
CA LYS A 188 -18.50 -12.35 8.41
C LYS A 188 -19.10 -11.11 7.74
N ARG A 189 -19.60 -11.23 6.51
CA ARG A 189 -20.18 -10.10 5.76
C ARG A 189 -21.34 -9.48 6.54
N LYS A 190 -21.34 -8.14 6.56
CA LYS A 190 -22.39 -7.32 7.14
C LYS A 190 -23.02 -6.50 6.02
N PHE A 191 -24.34 -6.40 6.01
CA PHE A 191 -25.05 -5.51 5.11
C PHE A 191 -25.72 -4.39 5.91
N THR A 192 -25.44 -3.15 5.52
CA THR A 192 -26.09 -1.95 6.05
C THR A 192 -27.16 -1.52 5.05
N TYR A 193 -28.40 -1.36 5.50
CA TYR A 193 -29.46 -0.86 4.62
C TYR A 193 -29.10 0.53 4.08
N ARG A 194 -29.42 0.75 2.81
CA ARG A 194 -29.33 2.07 2.15
C ARG A 194 -30.61 2.84 2.48
N VAL A 195 -30.48 4.11 2.83
CA VAL A 195 -31.63 5.01 2.99
C VAL A 195 -32.11 5.35 1.58
N VAL A 196 -33.34 4.97 1.24
CA VAL A 196 -34.03 5.45 0.04
C VAL A 196 -34.91 6.59 0.54
N GLU A 197 -34.58 7.82 0.17
CA GLU A 197 -35.47 8.97 0.40
C GLU A 197 -36.61 8.83 -0.60
N GLU A 198 -37.79 8.42 -0.13
CA GLU A 198 -39.02 8.58 -0.90
C GLU A 198 -39.33 10.09 -0.90
N GLU A 199 -39.22 10.74 -2.06
CA GLU A 199 -39.76 12.09 -2.24
C GLU A 199 -41.28 11.99 -2.04
N GLU A 200 -41.76 12.38 -0.86
CA GLU A 200 -43.18 12.66 -0.63
C GLU A 200 -43.58 13.75 -1.63
N THR A 201 -44.19 13.33 -2.74
CA THR A 201 -44.89 14.24 -3.63
C THR A 201 -46.10 14.77 -2.86
N GLU A 202 -45.91 15.91 -2.19
CA GLU A 202 -47.01 16.68 -1.62
C GLU A 202 -48.02 16.94 -2.75
N ASN A 203 -49.14 16.21 -2.69
CA ASN A 203 -50.32 16.51 -3.47
C ASN A 203 -50.82 17.89 -3.02
N VAL A 204 -50.45 18.92 -3.77
CA VAL A 204 -51.05 20.25 -3.66
C VAL A 204 -52.48 20.15 -4.19
N VAL A 205 -53.44 20.15 -3.28
CA VAL A 205 -54.88 20.36 -3.57
C VAL A 205 -55.17 21.85 -3.52
#